data_AF-A0A812SDK5-F1
#
_entry.id   AF-A0A812SDK5-F1
#
_cell.length_a   1.000
_cell.length_b   1.000
_cell.length_c   1.000
_cell.angle_alpha   90.00
_cell.angle_beta   90.00
_cell.angle_gamma   90.00
#
_symmetry.space_group_name_H-M   'P 1'
#
loop_
_entity.id
_entity.type
_entity.pdbx_description
1 polymer ?
#
loop_
_entity_poly.entity_id
_entity_poly.type
_entity_poly.pdbx_seq_one_letter_code
_entity_poly.pdbx_strand_id
1 'polypeptide(L)'
;MFAAARLPVAERHAECPLSFTPLYKGPVAVFLDTAGKRVGQQFYSLDAANAFLKIHGDGARCPVTNLPVAKAQEVPSITEDPKAWFRLCDADGDRKLSRDEVVSALKAQLPLDNRAIDKFRTDDAAWRLWDADQSGFIEYIEIMNDDKGILKFVRDSFGKVASEAPIPDLRRDRDSWYRYWDEDESGELEFEEVVRAFGKTFQIDVGGISQLRESLGAVWAVFDTDNSGAVDHREFLARDGLADTVLATMNHR
;
A
#
# COMPACT_ATOMS: atom_id res chain seq x y z
N MET A 1 -27.35 -3.18 22.18
CA MET A 1 -27.40 -2.28 21.00
C MET A 1 -26.15 -1.42 21.06
N PHE A 2 -25.06 -1.84 20.41
CA PHE A 2 -23.90 -0.96 20.23
C PHE A 2 -24.16 -0.15 18.96
N ALA A 3 -24.28 1.17 19.12
CA ALA A 3 -24.33 2.08 17.99
C ALA A 3 -23.04 1.88 17.19
N ALA A 4 -23.16 1.61 15.89
CA ALA A 4 -22.02 1.57 14.98
C ALA A 4 -21.30 2.92 15.08
N ALA A 5 -20.17 2.93 15.79
CA ALA A 5 -19.35 4.12 15.91
C ALA A 5 -18.96 4.52 14.48
N ARG A 6 -19.33 5.73 14.08
CA ARG A 6 -18.87 6.29 12.80
C ARG A 6 -17.34 6.22 12.80
N LEU A 7 -16.78 5.41 11.90
CA LEU A 7 -15.33 5.31 11.73
C LEU A 7 -14.74 6.73 11.61
N PRO A 8 -13.67 7.06 12.35
CA PRO A 8 -12.95 8.32 12.23
C PRO A 8 -12.60 8.59 10.76
N VAL A 9 -12.57 9.86 10.35
CA VAL A 9 -12.30 10.26 8.95
C VAL A 9 -10.99 9.63 8.44
N ALA A 10 -9.96 9.59 9.28
CA ALA A 10 -8.67 8.96 8.98
C ALA A 10 -8.81 7.48 8.57
N GLU A 11 -9.70 6.72 9.22
CA GLU A 11 -9.90 5.30 8.90
C GLU A 11 -10.63 5.08 7.57
N ARG A 12 -11.47 6.04 7.15
CA ARG A 12 -12.12 5.99 5.83
C ARG A 12 -11.13 6.23 4.69
N HIS A 13 -10.13 7.07 4.93
CA HIS A 13 -9.09 7.41 3.96
C HIS A 13 -7.83 6.55 4.09
N ALA A 14 -7.80 5.60 5.04
CA ALA A 14 -6.62 4.79 5.36
C ALA A 14 -5.39 5.66 5.70
N GLU A 15 -5.61 6.71 6.49
CA GLU A 15 -4.61 7.68 6.93
C GLU A 15 -4.23 7.46 8.39
N CYS A 16 -2.99 7.83 8.72
CA CYS A 16 -2.47 7.79 10.07
C CYS A 16 -3.21 8.83 10.95
N PRO A 17 -3.81 8.44 12.08
CA PRO A 17 -4.48 9.40 12.98
C PRO A 17 -3.55 10.44 13.62
N LEU A 18 -2.24 10.23 13.59
CA LEU A 18 -1.24 11.13 14.17
C LEU A 18 -0.70 12.16 13.16
N SER A 19 -0.61 11.78 11.89
CA SER A 19 0.07 12.57 10.83
C SER A 19 -0.81 12.87 9.62
N PHE A 20 -2.00 12.26 9.51
CA PHE A 20 -2.91 12.33 8.36
C PHE A 20 -2.27 11.90 7.03
N THR A 21 -1.13 11.22 7.08
CA THR A 21 -0.47 10.65 5.90
C THR A 21 -1.12 9.32 5.53
N PRO A 22 -1.32 9.02 4.23
CA PRO A 22 -1.80 7.70 3.80
C PRO A 22 -0.87 6.58 4.31
N LEU A 23 -1.45 5.55 4.92
CA LEU A 23 -0.71 4.50 5.62
C LEU A 23 0.10 3.61 4.68
N TYR A 24 -0.43 3.33 3.47
CA TYR A 24 0.24 2.47 2.48
C TYR A 24 1.57 3.03 1.96
N LYS A 25 1.90 4.31 2.24
CA LYS A 25 3.10 4.99 1.73
C LYS A 25 4.38 4.64 2.49
N GLY A 26 4.31 3.89 3.59
CA GLY A 26 5.49 3.52 4.38
C GLY A 26 5.18 2.45 5.42
N PRO A 27 6.15 2.10 6.27
CA PRO A 27 5.95 1.11 7.32
C PRO A 27 4.81 1.50 8.26
N VAL A 28 3.94 0.54 8.52
CA VAL A 28 2.76 0.71 9.37
C VAL A 28 3.02 0.07 10.73
N ALA A 29 2.51 0.69 11.78
CA ALA A 29 2.62 0.22 13.15
C ALA A 29 1.26 0.17 13.86
N VAL A 30 1.21 -0.65 14.91
CA VAL A 30 0.14 -0.68 15.90
C VAL A 30 0.71 -0.38 17.28
N PHE A 31 -0.12 0.20 18.15
CA PHE A 31 0.26 0.41 19.54
C PHE A 31 -0.04 -0.81 20.39
N LEU A 32 0.94 -1.22 21.20
CA LEU A 32 0.85 -2.34 22.13
C LEU A 32 1.01 -1.85 23.58
N ASP A 33 0.30 -2.49 24.49
CA ASP A 33 0.45 -2.32 25.93
C ASP A 33 1.66 -3.09 26.48
N THR A 34 1.86 -3.06 27.80
CA THR A 34 2.97 -3.75 28.46
C THR A 34 2.86 -5.28 28.41
N ALA A 35 1.66 -5.83 28.17
CA ALA A 35 1.44 -7.25 27.95
C ALA A 35 1.63 -7.64 26.47
N GLY A 36 1.90 -6.69 25.58
CA GLY A 36 2.01 -6.91 24.15
C GLY A 36 0.68 -7.03 23.42
N LYS A 37 -0.44 -6.64 24.05
CA LYS A 37 -1.78 -6.62 23.43
C LYS A 37 -2.02 -5.29 22.73
N ARG A 38 -2.81 -5.31 21.64
CA ARG A 38 -3.20 -4.08 20.94
C ARG A 38 -4.05 -3.17 21.82
N VAL A 39 -3.69 -1.89 21.77
CA VAL A 39 -4.32 -0.79 22.52
C VAL A 39 -5.55 -0.24 21.78
N GLY A 40 -5.70 -0.59 20.49
CA GLY A 40 -6.84 -0.22 19.66
C GLY A 40 -6.74 -0.84 18.26
N GLN A 41 -7.81 -0.72 17.47
CA GLN A 41 -7.90 -1.25 16.11
C GLN A 41 -7.14 -0.41 15.07
N GLN A 42 -6.69 0.78 15.44
CA GLN A 42 -6.11 1.74 14.50
C GLN A 42 -4.67 1.36 14.12
N PHE A 43 -4.34 1.72 12.89
CA PHE A 43 -3.00 1.64 12.32
C PHE A 43 -2.40 3.04 12.26
N TYR A 44 -1.08 3.11 12.40
CA TYR A 44 -0.31 4.35 12.45
C TYR A 44 0.88 4.24 11.51
N SER A 45 1.37 5.35 10.98
CA SER A 45 2.72 5.37 10.39
C SER A 45 3.73 5.03 11.49
N LEU A 46 4.69 4.13 11.21
CA LEU A 46 5.71 3.73 12.17
C LEU A 46 6.51 4.93 12.67
N ASP A 47 6.89 5.85 11.78
CA ASP A 47 7.64 7.06 12.14
C ASP A 47 6.83 7.96 13.06
N ALA A 48 5.54 8.18 12.74
CA ALA A 48 4.65 8.99 13.57
C ALA A 48 4.42 8.34 14.95
N ALA A 49 4.26 7.02 14.99
CA ALA A 49 4.08 6.25 16.22
C ALA A 49 5.32 6.31 17.11
N ASN A 50 6.51 6.17 16.54
CA ASN A 50 7.78 6.28 17.26
C ASN A 50 8.04 7.71 17.76
N ALA A 51 7.76 8.72 16.94
CA ALA A 51 7.85 10.12 17.35
C ALA A 51 6.90 10.44 18.50
N PHE A 52 5.66 9.94 18.45
CA PHE A 52 4.68 10.07 19.53
C PHE A 52 5.20 9.49 20.84
N LEU A 53 5.73 8.25 20.82
CA LEU A 53 6.27 7.61 22.02
C LEU A 53 7.49 8.35 22.57
N LYS A 54 8.35 8.90 21.70
CA LYS A 54 9.50 9.69 22.12
C LYS A 54 9.10 10.97 22.85
N ILE A 55 8.00 11.61 22.44
CA ILE A 55 7.49 12.85 23.06
C ILE A 55 6.84 12.56 24.42
N HIS A 56 6.04 11.49 24.51
CA HIS A 56 5.21 11.21 25.68
C HIS A 56 5.86 10.26 26.70
N GLY A 57 6.88 9.50 26.30
CA GLY A 57 7.60 8.55 27.17
C GLY A 57 6.67 7.54 27.85
N ASP A 58 6.94 7.26 29.13
CA ASP A 58 6.18 6.30 29.94
C ASP A 58 4.72 6.73 30.21
N GLY A 59 4.38 8.00 29.92
CA GLY A 59 3.03 8.54 30.02
C GLY A 59 2.19 8.42 28.74
N ALA A 60 2.72 7.77 27.70
CA ALA A 60 2.05 7.66 26.41
C ALA A 60 0.67 6.99 26.51
N ARG A 61 -0.35 7.66 25.98
CA ARG A 61 -1.72 7.16 25.87
C ARG A 61 -2.20 7.27 24.44
N CYS A 62 -2.83 6.21 23.94
CA CYS A 62 -3.32 6.19 22.57
C CYS A 62 -4.29 7.37 22.36
N PRO A 63 -4.11 8.20 21.31
CA PRO A 63 -4.96 9.36 21.08
C PRO A 63 -6.42 9.01 20.76
N VAL A 64 -6.68 7.76 20.34
CA VAL A 64 -8.02 7.29 19.96
C VAL A 64 -8.72 6.56 21.11
N THR A 65 -8.03 5.67 21.82
CA THR A 65 -8.64 4.85 22.88
C THR A 65 -8.34 5.34 24.30
N ASN A 66 -7.41 6.29 24.46
CA ASN A 66 -6.90 6.80 25.74
C ASN A 66 -6.28 5.73 26.66
N LEU A 67 -6.00 4.55 26.11
CA LEU A 67 -5.37 3.44 26.84
C LEU A 67 -3.84 3.61 26.85
N PRO A 68 -3.13 3.12 27.89
CA PRO A 68 -1.68 3.21 27.98
C PRO A 68 -0.98 2.50 26.82
N VAL A 69 0.06 3.11 26.29
CA VAL A 69 0.89 2.54 25.22
C VAL A 69 2.29 2.30 25.75
N ALA A 70 2.79 1.07 25.59
CA ALA A 70 4.15 0.70 25.96
C ALA A 70 5.10 0.78 24.76
N LYS A 71 4.65 0.34 23.56
CA LYS A 71 5.48 0.40 22.35
C LYS A 71 4.66 0.48 21.07
N ALA A 72 5.31 0.93 20.00
CA ALA A 72 4.85 0.80 18.63
C ALA A 72 5.48 -0.46 18.03
N GLN A 73 4.66 -1.31 17.42
CA GLN A 73 5.10 -2.53 16.75
C GLN A 73 4.80 -2.40 15.27
N GLU A 74 5.84 -2.50 14.45
CA GLU A 74 5.68 -2.59 13.00
C GLU A 74 4.86 -3.83 12.62
N VAL A 75 3.93 -3.64 11.70
CA VAL A 75 3.08 -4.69 11.15
C VAL A 75 3.85 -5.37 10.02
N PRO A 76 4.18 -6.67 10.16
CA PRO A 76 4.96 -7.39 9.15
C PRO A 76 4.16 -7.54 7.86
N SER A 77 4.84 -7.83 6.76
CA SER A 77 4.17 -8.19 5.51
C SER A 77 3.46 -9.55 5.66
N ILE A 78 2.21 -9.63 5.19
CA ILE A 78 1.47 -10.90 5.12
C ILE A 78 2.18 -11.94 4.22
N THR A 79 2.97 -11.50 3.24
CA THR A 79 3.69 -12.41 2.34
C THR A 79 4.98 -12.97 2.94
N GLU A 80 5.58 -12.28 3.90
CA GLU A 80 6.84 -12.66 4.54
C GLU A 80 6.60 -13.39 5.87
N ASP A 81 5.71 -12.87 6.71
CA ASP A 81 5.33 -13.49 7.98
C ASP A 81 3.81 -13.42 8.19
N PRO A 82 3.03 -14.29 7.51
CA PRO A 82 1.57 -14.32 7.62
C PRO A 82 1.10 -14.60 9.06
N LYS A 83 1.91 -15.31 9.85
CA LYS A 83 1.56 -15.67 11.22
C LYS A 83 1.70 -14.49 12.18
N ALA A 84 2.77 -13.71 12.06
CA ALA A 84 2.89 -12.47 12.83
C ALA A 84 1.90 -11.40 12.35
N TRP A 85 1.63 -11.34 11.05
CA TRP A 85 0.58 -10.48 10.48
C TRP A 85 -0.78 -10.78 11.08
N PHE A 86 -1.20 -12.05 11.06
CA PHE A 86 -2.48 -12.49 11.62
C PHE A 86 -2.63 -12.11 13.09
N ARG A 87 -1.61 -12.42 13.91
CA ARG A 87 -1.62 -12.10 15.34
C ARG A 87 -1.69 -10.61 15.66
N LEU A 88 -1.16 -9.76 14.77
CA LEU A 88 -1.22 -8.30 14.95
C LEU A 88 -2.50 -7.70 14.38
N CYS A 89 -3.11 -8.33 13.38
CA CYS A 89 -4.38 -7.87 12.84
C CYS A 89 -5.55 -8.22 13.77
N ASP A 90 -5.46 -9.35 14.49
CA ASP A 90 -6.37 -9.77 15.56
C ASP A 90 -6.27 -8.79 16.75
N ALA A 91 -7.11 -7.76 16.73
CA ALA A 91 -7.05 -6.64 17.64
C ALA A 91 -7.68 -6.96 19.00
N ASP A 92 -8.75 -7.75 19.01
CA ASP A 92 -9.46 -8.12 20.22
C ASP A 92 -8.87 -9.37 20.91
N GLY A 93 -8.09 -10.17 20.18
CA GLY A 93 -7.34 -11.33 20.65
C GLY A 93 -8.19 -12.60 20.68
N ASP A 94 -9.26 -12.67 19.89
CA ASP A 94 -10.17 -13.82 19.83
C ASP A 94 -9.65 -14.97 18.95
N ARG A 95 -8.46 -14.79 18.36
CA ARG A 95 -7.71 -15.75 17.52
C ARG A 95 -8.34 -16.00 16.15
N LYS A 96 -9.18 -15.09 15.69
CA LYS A 96 -9.76 -15.06 14.35
C LYS A 96 -9.81 -13.60 13.90
N LEU A 97 -10.03 -13.36 12.62
CA LEU A 97 -10.14 -12.01 12.09
C LEU A 97 -11.57 -11.71 11.67
N SER A 98 -12.12 -10.67 12.23
CA SER A 98 -13.35 -10.06 11.74
C SER A 98 -13.15 -9.39 10.38
N ARG A 99 -14.26 -9.11 9.69
CA ARG A 99 -14.27 -8.31 8.45
C ARG A 99 -13.55 -6.98 8.61
N ASP A 100 -13.80 -6.32 9.73
CA ASP A 100 -13.26 -4.99 9.96
C ASP A 100 -11.73 -5.03 10.14
N GLU A 101 -11.20 -6.05 10.82
CA GLU A 101 -9.77 -6.22 11.03
C GLU A 101 -9.04 -6.50 9.72
N VAL A 102 -9.56 -7.42 8.90
CA VAL A 102 -8.96 -7.73 7.58
C VAL A 102 -8.97 -6.50 6.69
N VAL A 103 -10.12 -5.85 6.54
CA VAL A 103 -10.27 -4.72 5.62
C VAL A 103 -9.42 -3.53 6.07
N SER A 104 -9.38 -3.22 7.37
CA SER A 104 -8.53 -2.14 7.89
C SER A 104 -7.04 -2.45 7.70
N ALA A 105 -6.61 -3.71 7.89
CA ALA A 105 -5.22 -4.11 7.65
C ALA A 105 -4.80 -4.02 6.18
N LEU A 106 -5.63 -4.52 5.26
CA LEU A 106 -5.36 -4.46 3.81
C LEU A 106 -5.29 -3.01 3.31
N LYS A 107 -6.20 -2.14 3.76
CA LYS A 107 -6.16 -0.71 3.41
C LYS A 107 -4.93 0.01 3.96
N ALA A 108 -4.48 -0.38 5.15
CA ALA A 108 -3.32 0.24 5.77
C ALA A 108 -2.02 -0.13 5.07
N GLN A 109 -1.88 -1.37 4.59
CA GLN A 109 -0.60 -1.87 4.06
C GLN A 109 -0.50 -1.89 2.53
N LEU A 110 -1.61 -1.80 1.79
CA LEU A 110 -1.61 -2.02 0.35
C LEU A 110 -2.18 -0.78 -0.38
N PRO A 111 -1.58 -0.36 -1.52
CA PRO A 111 -2.08 0.73 -2.34
C PRO A 111 -3.28 0.28 -3.19
N LEU A 112 -4.34 -0.22 -2.54
CA LEU A 112 -5.54 -0.69 -3.20
C LEU A 112 -6.63 0.39 -3.17
N ASP A 113 -7.58 0.32 -4.11
CA ASP A 113 -8.76 1.18 -4.07
C ASP A 113 -9.57 0.90 -2.80
N ASN A 114 -9.55 1.86 -1.87
CA ASN A 114 -10.27 1.82 -0.61
C ASN A 114 -11.77 1.52 -0.78
N ARG A 115 -12.39 1.95 -1.89
CA ARG A 115 -13.81 1.69 -2.18
C ARG A 115 -14.05 0.25 -2.62
N ALA A 116 -13.14 -0.31 -3.42
CA ALA A 116 -13.20 -1.71 -3.82
C ALA A 116 -13.01 -2.63 -2.61
N ILE A 117 -12.10 -2.28 -1.71
CA ILE A 117 -11.80 -3.06 -0.50
C ILE A 117 -12.90 -2.95 0.57
N ASP A 118 -13.62 -1.83 0.66
CA ASP A 118 -14.79 -1.73 1.55
C ASP A 118 -15.94 -2.67 1.19
N LYS A 119 -16.02 -3.16 -0.05
CA LYS A 119 -17.03 -4.15 -0.44
C LYS A 119 -16.93 -5.42 0.41
N PHE A 120 -15.73 -5.83 0.84
CA PHE A 120 -15.55 -7.00 1.69
C PHE A 120 -16.16 -6.85 3.10
N ARG A 121 -16.46 -5.62 3.56
CA ARG A 121 -17.18 -5.41 4.83
C ARG A 121 -18.65 -5.80 4.70
N THR A 122 -19.28 -5.50 3.56
CA THR A 122 -20.74 -5.55 3.39
C THR A 122 -21.23 -6.64 2.45
N ASP A 123 -20.37 -7.14 1.56
CA ASP A 123 -20.69 -8.16 0.56
C ASP A 123 -20.32 -9.56 1.06
N ASP A 124 -21.34 -10.33 1.44
CA ASP A 124 -21.18 -11.72 1.90
C ASP A 124 -20.64 -12.65 0.81
N ALA A 125 -20.94 -12.40 -0.46
CA ALA A 125 -20.44 -13.25 -1.55
C ALA A 125 -18.94 -13.06 -1.75
N ALA A 126 -18.46 -11.81 -1.65
CA ALA A 126 -17.04 -11.50 -1.69
C ALA A 126 -16.31 -12.07 -0.47
N TRP A 127 -16.90 -11.96 0.73
CA TRP A 127 -16.30 -12.48 1.97
C TRP A 127 -16.18 -14.01 1.99
N ARG A 128 -17.20 -14.73 1.49
CA ARG A 128 -17.21 -16.20 1.36
C ARG A 128 -16.13 -16.77 0.44
N LEU A 129 -15.44 -15.93 -0.32
CA LEU A 129 -14.24 -16.37 -1.04
C LEU A 129 -13.13 -16.76 -0.05
N TRP A 130 -13.05 -16.06 1.08
CA TRP A 130 -12.02 -16.25 2.10
C TRP A 130 -12.54 -17.07 3.29
N ASP A 131 -13.79 -16.85 3.70
CA ASP A 131 -14.48 -17.55 4.79
C ASP A 131 -15.08 -18.86 4.26
N ALA A 132 -14.27 -19.91 4.27
CA ALA A 132 -14.57 -21.19 3.64
C ALA A 132 -15.56 -22.01 4.47
N ASP A 133 -15.48 -21.89 5.80
CA ASP A 133 -16.38 -22.59 6.73
C ASP A 133 -17.67 -21.81 7.04
N GLN A 134 -17.77 -20.57 6.57
CA GLN A 134 -18.90 -19.67 6.77
C GLN A 134 -19.14 -19.32 8.23
N SER A 135 -18.09 -19.35 9.05
CA SER A 135 -18.14 -18.94 10.45
C SER A 135 -18.40 -17.44 10.61
N GLY A 136 -18.19 -16.65 9.54
CA GLY A 136 -18.27 -15.20 9.55
C GLY A 136 -16.96 -14.53 9.96
N PHE A 137 -15.92 -15.32 10.24
CA PHE A 137 -14.59 -14.86 10.62
C PHE A 137 -13.55 -15.52 9.72
N ILE A 138 -12.33 -14.99 9.71
CA ILE A 138 -11.21 -15.58 8.99
C ILE A 138 -10.22 -16.17 9.99
N GLU A 139 -10.01 -17.46 9.89
CA GLU A 139 -8.99 -18.18 10.65
C GLU A 139 -7.65 -18.19 9.91
N TYR A 140 -6.56 -18.46 10.66
CA TYR A 140 -5.23 -18.52 10.06
C TYR A 140 -5.12 -19.55 8.92
N ILE A 141 -5.82 -20.68 9.03
CA ILE A 141 -5.81 -21.72 7.99
C ILE A 141 -6.46 -21.23 6.69
N GLU A 142 -7.46 -20.37 6.79
CA GLU A 142 -8.19 -19.81 5.65
C GLU A 142 -7.38 -18.74 4.93
N ILE A 143 -6.58 -17.97 5.67
CA ILE A 143 -5.59 -17.04 5.07
C ILE A 143 -4.61 -17.79 4.18
N MET A 144 -4.14 -18.94 4.67
CA MET A 144 -3.14 -19.78 4.03
C MET A 144 -3.73 -20.71 2.96
N ASN A 145 -5.04 -20.64 2.69
CA ASN A 145 -5.66 -21.47 1.66
C ASN A 145 -5.08 -21.12 0.27
N ASP A 146 -4.45 -22.10 -0.37
CA ASP A 146 -3.74 -21.89 -1.63
C ASP A 146 -4.67 -21.63 -2.83
N ASP A 147 -5.95 -21.97 -2.74
CA ASP A 147 -6.92 -21.79 -3.84
C ASP A 147 -7.63 -20.44 -3.76
N LYS A 148 -7.96 -19.98 -2.54
CA LYS A 148 -8.83 -18.80 -2.35
C LYS A 148 -8.44 -17.91 -1.17
N GLY A 149 -7.38 -18.21 -0.42
CA GLY A 149 -7.04 -17.48 0.80
C GLY A 149 -6.62 -16.03 0.58
N ILE A 150 -6.64 -15.24 1.66
CA ILE A 150 -6.22 -13.83 1.65
C ILE A 150 -4.78 -13.70 1.16
N LEU A 151 -3.89 -14.63 1.54
CA LEU A 151 -2.51 -14.61 1.08
C LEU A 151 -2.41 -14.75 -0.44
N LYS A 152 -3.24 -15.60 -1.04
CA LYS A 152 -3.35 -15.72 -2.51
C LYS A 152 -3.95 -14.45 -3.12
N PHE A 153 -5.03 -13.91 -2.56
CA PHE A 153 -5.61 -12.65 -3.05
C PHE A 153 -4.59 -11.51 -3.03
N VAL A 154 -3.84 -11.37 -1.95
CA VAL A 154 -2.75 -10.40 -1.85
C VAL A 154 -1.68 -10.74 -2.88
N ARG A 155 -1.21 -11.99 -2.98
CA ARG A 155 -0.24 -12.38 -4.01
C ARG A 155 -0.73 -12.23 -5.44
N ASP A 156 -2.02 -12.32 -5.74
CA ASP A 156 -2.58 -12.14 -7.08
C ASP A 156 -2.79 -10.64 -7.37
N SER A 157 -3.19 -9.87 -6.36
CA SER A 157 -3.32 -8.41 -6.46
C SER A 157 -1.95 -7.73 -6.54
N PHE A 158 -0.96 -8.26 -5.81
CA PHE A 158 0.46 -7.94 -5.95
C PHE A 158 1.11 -8.68 -7.13
N GLY A 159 0.52 -9.77 -7.58
CA GLY A 159 1.01 -10.64 -8.65
C GLY A 159 0.69 -10.05 -10.00
N LYS A 160 -0.46 -9.40 -10.17
CA LYS A 160 -0.68 -8.49 -11.31
C LYS A 160 0.27 -7.29 -11.29
N VAL A 161 0.89 -7.00 -10.14
CA VAL A 161 1.89 -5.95 -9.94
C VAL A 161 3.34 -6.50 -10.01
N ALA A 162 3.53 -7.83 -10.14
CA ALA A 162 4.82 -8.54 -10.09
C ALA A 162 5.00 -9.66 -11.14
N SER A 163 3.96 -10.03 -11.90
CA SER A 163 3.99 -10.95 -13.05
C SER A 163 4.21 -10.13 -14.31
N GLU A 164 5.29 -9.39 -14.29
CA GLU A 164 5.72 -8.60 -15.40
C GLU A 164 6.66 -9.50 -16.20
N ALA A 165 6.40 -9.67 -17.51
CA ALA A 165 7.43 -10.15 -18.43
C ALA A 165 8.72 -9.34 -18.19
N PRO A 166 9.94 -9.84 -18.44
CA PRO A 166 11.15 -9.05 -18.16
C PRO A 166 11.02 -7.65 -18.74
N ILE A 167 11.13 -6.61 -17.88
CA ILE A 167 11.00 -5.19 -18.27
C ILE A 167 11.82 -5.01 -19.55
N PRO A 168 11.18 -4.63 -20.67
CA PRO A 168 11.88 -4.46 -21.94
C PRO A 168 13.06 -3.51 -21.76
N ASP A 169 14.21 -3.83 -22.35
CA ASP A 169 15.38 -2.95 -22.23
C ASP A 169 15.13 -1.68 -23.06
N LEU A 170 14.91 -0.55 -22.38
CA LEU A 170 14.68 0.75 -23.03
C LEU A 170 15.80 1.14 -24.01
N ARG A 171 17.03 0.66 -23.82
CA ARG A 171 18.15 0.90 -24.75
C ARG A 171 18.01 0.12 -26.05
N ARG A 172 17.32 -1.03 -26.01
CA ARG A 172 17.14 -1.95 -27.15
C ARG A 172 15.81 -1.72 -27.85
N ASP A 173 14.75 -1.44 -27.09
CA ASP A 173 13.40 -1.33 -27.62
C ASP A 173 12.57 -0.34 -26.79
N ARG A 174 12.51 0.90 -27.27
CA ARG A 174 11.76 2.00 -26.64
C ARG A 174 10.26 1.80 -26.74
N ASP A 175 9.79 1.28 -27.87
CA ASP A 175 8.36 1.06 -28.16
C ASP A 175 7.76 -0.06 -27.32
N SER A 176 8.53 -1.12 -27.06
CA SER A 176 8.10 -2.20 -26.18
C SER A 176 8.14 -1.79 -24.71
N TRP A 177 9.08 -0.93 -24.30
CA TRP A 177 9.08 -0.37 -22.94
C TRP A 177 7.87 0.56 -22.73
N TYR A 178 7.56 1.43 -23.69
CA TYR A 178 6.41 2.33 -23.62
C TYR A 178 5.09 1.56 -23.44
N ARG A 179 4.81 0.63 -24.35
CA ARG A 179 3.60 -0.21 -24.32
C ARG A 179 3.52 -1.14 -23.11
N TYR A 180 4.64 -1.41 -22.47
CA TYR A 180 4.68 -2.26 -21.30
C TYR A 180 4.25 -1.51 -20.03
N TRP A 181 4.49 -0.19 -19.98
CA TRP A 181 4.15 0.66 -18.83
C TRP A 181 2.85 1.44 -18.99
N ASP A 182 2.29 1.48 -20.19
CA ASP A 182 0.91 1.88 -20.48
C ASP A 182 0.00 0.72 -20.02
N GLU A 183 -0.27 0.66 -18.71
CA GLU A 183 -0.88 -0.51 -18.06
C GLU A 183 -2.37 -0.64 -18.39
N ASP A 184 -3.02 0.48 -18.73
CA ASP A 184 -4.42 0.55 -19.09
C ASP A 184 -4.67 0.58 -20.61
N GLU A 185 -3.60 0.50 -21.41
CA GLU A 185 -3.62 0.57 -22.89
C GLU A 185 -4.31 1.85 -23.39
N SER A 186 -4.23 2.95 -22.63
CA SER A 186 -4.76 4.26 -23.01
C SER A 186 -4.03 4.87 -24.20
N GLY A 187 -2.79 4.45 -24.45
CA GLY A 187 -1.92 5.00 -25.48
C GLY A 187 -1.15 6.25 -25.03
N GLU A 188 -1.24 6.59 -23.75
CA GLU A 188 -0.55 7.70 -23.08
C GLU A 188 0.05 7.17 -21.76
N LEU A 189 1.17 7.72 -21.30
CA LEU A 189 1.73 7.36 -19.99
C LEU A 189 1.38 8.42 -18.95
N GLU A 190 0.55 8.04 -17.99
CA GLU A 190 0.19 8.92 -16.87
C GLU A 190 1.38 9.13 -15.92
N PHE A 191 1.32 10.21 -15.14
CA PHE A 191 2.36 10.53 -14.15
C PHE A 191 2.69 9.37 -13.22
N GLU A 192 1.69 8.64 -12.75
CA GLU A 192 1.88 7.51 -11.84
C GLU A 192 2.48 6.29 -12.53
N GLU A 193 2.15 6.05 -13.80
CA GLU A 193 2.75 5.00 -14.61
C GLU A 193 4.22 5.28 -14.86
N VAL A 194 4.60 6.53 -15.15
CA VAL A 194 6.00 6.91 -15.33
C VAL A 194 6.79 6.78 -14.02
N VAL A 195 6.24 7.23 -12.89
CA VAL A 195 6.89 7.07 -11.56
C VAL A 195 7.13 5.59 -11.26
N ARG A 196 6.13 4.76 -11.52
CA ARG A 196 6.19 3.31 -11.30
C ARG A 196 7.22 2.66 -12.23
N ALA A 197 7.19 3.00 -13.51
CA ALA A 197 8.10 2.51 -14.53
C ALA A 197 9.56 2.82 -14.17
N PHE A 198 9.82 4.03 -13.65
CA PHE A 198 11.14 4.44 -13.20
C PHE A 198 11.54 3.69 -11.93
N GLY A 199 10.65 3.59 -10.95
CA GLY A 199 10.90 2.84 -9.72
C GLY A 199 11.36 1.41 -9.98
N LYS A 200 10.71 0.75 -10.94
CA LYS A 200 10.98 -0.63 -11.35
C LYS A 200 12.21 -0.77 -12.25
N THR A 201 12.34 0.09 -13.26
CA THR A 201 13.48 0.07 -14.21
C THR A 201 14.82 0.38 -13.51
N PHE A 202 14.80 1.25 -12.50
CA PHE A 202 16.02 1.68 -11.77
C PHE A 202 16.23 0.97 -10.43
N GLN A 203 15.32 0.06 -10.06
CA GLN A 203 15.29 -0.63 -8.75
C GLN A 203 15.44 0.37 -7.59
N ILE A 204 14.70 1.48 -7.67
CA ILE A 204 14.75 2.55 -6.69
C ILE A 204 13.99 2.10 -5.44
N ASP A 205 14.60 2.29 -4.27
CA ASP A 205 13.97 1.99 -2.99
C ASP A 205 12.85 3.00 -2.66
N VAL A 206 12.05 2.68 -1.65
CA VAL A 206 10.87 3.46 -1.27
C VAL A 206 11.22 4.92 -0.93
N GLY A 207 12.41 5.18 -0.37
CA GLY A 207 12.89 6.55 -0.10
C GLY A 207 13.20 7.32 -1.37
N GLY A 208 13.81 6.67 -2.36
CA GLY A 208 14.12 7.29 -3.65
C GLY A 208 12.91 7.55 -4.54
N ILE A 209 11.78 6.83 -4.38
CA ILE A 209 10.53 7.09 -5.13
C ILE A 209 9.95 8.47 -4.81
N SER A 210 10.06 8.93 -3.56
CA SER A 210 9.56 10.25 -3.17
C SER A 210 10.38 11.36 -3.83
N GLN A 211 11.71 11.23 -3.82
CA GLN A 211 12.60 12.18 -4.50
C GLN A 211 12.45 12.13 -6.02
N LEU A 212 12.20 10.94 -6.58
CA LEU A 212 11.88 10.75 -7.99
C LEU A 212 10.61 11.49 -8.36
N ARG A 213 9.54 11.39 -7.57
CA ARG A 213 8.27 12.11 -7.79
C ARG A 213 8.45 13.62 -7.78
N GLU A 214 9.18 14.16 -6.81
CA GLU A 214 9.47 15.60 -6.74
C GLU A 214 10.28 16.07 -7.95
N SER A 215 11.30 15.30 -8.32
CA SER A 215 12.17 15.62 -9.47
C SER A 215 11.38 15.54 -10.78
N LEU A 216 10.59 14.48 -10.97
CA LEU A 216 9.78 14.26 -12.15
C LEU A 216 8.66 15.29 -12.25
N GLY A 217 8.00 15.63 -11.14
CA GLY A 217 6.97 16.68 -11.10
C GLY A 217 7.51 18.06 -11.46
N ALA A 218 8.76 18.37 -11.10
CA ALA A 218 9.40 19.64 -11.45
C ALA A 218 9.72 19.77 -12.94
N VAL A 219 9.90 18.64 -13.64
CA VAL A 219 10.22 18.61 -15.08
C VAL A 219 9.08 18.06 -15.94
N TRP A 220 7.92 17.71 -15.34
CA TRP A 220 6.82 17.03 -16.04
C TRP A 220 6.31 17.85 -17.23
N ALA A 221 6.15 19.16 -17.04
CA ALA A 221 5.73 20.09 -18.10
C ALA A 221 6.75 20.26 -19.25
N VAL A 222 7.94 19.67 -19.14
CA VAL A 222 8.91 19.58 -20.24
C VAL A 222 8.61 18.37 -21.13
N PHE A 223 8.00 17.32 -20.58
CA PHE A 223 7.64 16.09 -21.30
C PHE A 223 6.21 16.13 -21.83
N ASP A 224 5.27 16.57 -21.01
CA ASP A 224 3.86 16.82 -21.36
C ASP A 224 3.75 18.21 -22.00
N THR A 225 4.02 18.28 -23.30
CA THR A 225 4.13 19.53 -24.07
C THR A 225 2.80 20.12 -24.45
N ASP A 226 1.77 19.28 -24.55
CA ASP A 226 0.39 19.72 -24.79
C ASP A 226 -0.42 19.94 -23.50
N ASN A 227 0.18 19.65 -22.35
CA ASN A 227 -0.39 19.80 -21.02
C ASN A 227 -1.69 18.98 -20.85
N SER A 228 -1.71 17.80 -21.46
CA SER A 228 -2.77 16.79 -21.34
C SER A 228 -2.82 16.16 -19.95
N GLY A 229 -1.69 16.18 -19.23
CA GLY A 229 -1.51 15.50 -17.95
C GLY A 229 -0.88 14.10 -18.08
N ALA A 230 -0.59 13.66 -19.31
CA ALA A 230 0.03 12.39 -19.64
C ALA A 230 1.13 12.60 -20.71
N VAL A 231 1.92 11.57 -20.99
CA VAL A 231 2.97 11.61 -22.02
C VAL A 231 2.59 10.67 -23.16
N ASP A 232 2.23 11.24 -24.30
CA ASP A 232 1.90 10.45 -25.48
C ASP A 232 3.15 9.82 -26.13
N HIS A 233 2.94 8.91 -27.09
CA HIS A 233 4.03 8.20 -27.75
C HIS A 233 5.01 9.12 -28.48
N ARG A 234 4.54 10.25 -29.03
CA ARG A 234 5.35 11.24 -29.74
C ARG A 234 6.20 12.06 -28.77
N GLU A 235 5.63 12.44 -27.64
CA GLU A 235 6.30 13.16 -26.55
C GLU A 235 7.36 12.28 -25.88
N PHE A 236 7.05 10.99 -25.71
CA PHE A 236 7.99 10.00 -25.19
C PHE A 236 9.25 9.85 -26.07
N LEU A 237 9.06 9.79 -27.39
CA LEU A 237 10.14 9.64 -28.38
C LEU A 237 10.73 10.97 -28.85
N ALA A 238 10.22 12.11 -28.36
CA ALA A 238 10.71 13.42 -28.75
C ALA A 238 12.20 13.57 -28.40
N ARG A 239 12.89 14.44 -29.13
CA ARG A 239 14.29 14.76 -28.84
C ARG A 239 14.37 15.44 -27.47
N ASP A 240 15.21 14.91 -26.59
CA ASP A 240 15.29 15.30 -25.17
C ASP A 240 14.00 15.01 -24.38
N GLY A 241 13.14 14.14 -24.93
CA GLY A 241 11.92 13.67 -24.28
C GLY A 241 12.19 12.66 -23.16
N LEU A 242 11.11 12.04 -22.68
CA LEU A 242 11.16 11.15 -21.53
C LEU A 242 12.13 9.98 -21.75
N ALA A 243 12.12 9.35 -22.93
CA ALA A 243 13.00 8.22 -23.24
C ALA A 243 14.50 8.59 -23.20
N ASP A 244 14.87 9.75 -23.76
CA ASP A 244 16.27 10.20 -23.80
C ASP A 244 16.76 10.63 -22.40
N THR A 245 15.88 11.23 -21.59
CA THR A 245 16.19 11.60 -20.19
C THR A 245 16.44 10.36 -19.32
N VAL A 246 15.64 9.31 -19.50
CA VAL A 246 15.85 8.03 -18.81
C VAL A 246 17.19 7.42 -19.21
N LEU A 247 17.49 7.38 -20.50
CA LEU A 247 18.73 6.83 -21.03
C LEU A 247 19.97 7.59 -20.57
N ALA A 248 19.91 8.92 -20.52
CA ALA A 248 20.97 9.76 -19.97
C ALA A 248 21.24 9.42 -18.50
N THR A 249 20.17 9.27 -17.70
CA THR A 249 20.26 8.89 -16.29
C THR A 249 20.86 7.48 -16.11
N MET A 250 20.54 6.53 -17.00
CA MET A 250 21.10 5.16 -16.97
C MET A 250 22.61 5.09 -17.30
N ASN A 251 23.17 6.10 -17.97
CA ASN A 251 24.59 6.14 -18.36
C ASN A 251 25.49 6.83 -17.34
N HIS A 252 24.92 7.47 -16.30
CA HIS A 252 25.64 8.14 -15.22
C HIS A 252 25.82 7.25 -13.96
N ARG A 253 25.45 5.97 -14.04
CA ARG A 253 25.79 4.90 -13.08
C ARG A 253 26.82 3.96 -13.70
#